data_AF-A0A9P0LG24-F1
#
_entry.id   AF-A0A9P0LG24-F1
#
_cell.length_a   1.000
_cell.length_b   1.000
_cell.length_c   1.000
_cell.angle_alpha   90.00
_cell.angle_beta   90.00
_cell.angle_gamma   90.00
#
_symmetry.space_group_name_H-M   'P 1'
#
loop_
_entity.id
_entity.type
_entity.pdbx_description
1 polymer ?
#
loop_
_entity_poly.entity_id
_entity_poly.type
_entity_poly.pdbx_seq_one_letter_code
_entity_poly.pdbx_strand_id
1 'polypeptide(L)'
;MYEIFTISELYYWWQLTGGDVLQELKRQGLIRSSPPILSLPHLVLIEGTILGQDRNPATLYDPKIVEMPMETLYERFKNISFSCYYPLIQTKSEIIAQSEPEPYDATGLPLVIKEKDPEYQFHRVILLRRLLHGYPFTRDLIVKEAEKDIPPLFRGDIWSALLNVRGDYERQYAKIDKATPTPTDRQIEVDIPRCHQYNELLSSMEGHKKLKRILKAWVNQNTQYVYWQGLDSLTAPFLYLNFNDEAKAFSCLSKFVPKYLHNFFLKDNSAVIEEYLAKFSQLIAFHDPVLANHLYEINFYPQLFAIPWFLTLFSHVFPLHKILHLWDKVLLGNSSFSLHIGLSVLTQLRDRLLNSGFNECILLFSDLPEVDIEKCVILSAETFQKTPGSITHREYENEEFKKTGELDISGVTLQDLKKERCPRISVSDLLELIRNSPDKAIVVDIRNITQFNRCSVRDSINIPFSSVCFSENKIENVGHHSNVLKDNLDKIVVVVGDEETDLELFPTFLLNCNVKFVCVLHGGFNILLPISPTILASQNHIS
;
A
#
# COMPACT_ATOMS: atom_id res chain seq x y z
N MET A 1 -13.80 -38.42 5.75
CA MET A 1 -14.11 -36.96 5.77
C MET A 1 -12.85 -36.09 5.72
N TYR A 2 -11.69 -36.55 6.23
CA TYR A 2 -10.40 -35.81 6.21
C TYR A 2 -9.54 -35.92 4.94
N GLU A 3 -9.94 -36.71 3.93
CA GLU A 3 -9.18 -36.83 2.67
C GLU A 3 -9.20 -35.54 1.80
N ILE A 4 -9.90 -34.49 2.24
CA ILE A 4 -10.16 -33.26 1.45
C ILE A 4 -9.27 -32.09 1.92
N PHE A 5 -8.66 -32.16 3.10
CA PHE A 5 -7.88 -31.07 3.69
C PHE A 5 -6.41 -31.41 3.84
N THR A 6 -5.57 -30.42 3.59
CA THR A 6 -4.13 -30.51 3.83
C THR A 6 -3.83 -30.46 5.33
N ILE A 7 -2.66 -31.00 5.72
CA ILE A 7 -2.18 -30.92 7.10
C ILE A 7 -2.04 -29.46 7.54
N SER A 8 -1.59 -28.57 6.64
CA SER A 8 -1.44 -27.13 6.93
C SER A 8 -2.77 -26.45 7.28
N GLU A 9 -3.85 -26.79 6.57
CA GLU A 9 -5.20 -26.25 6.85
C GLU A 9 -5.73 -26.74 8.20
N LEU A 10 -5.63 -28.05 8.45
CA LEU A 10 -6.05 -28.64 9.72
C LEU A 10 -5.26 -28.05 10.89
N TYR A 11 -3.94 -27.91 10.72
CA TYR A 11 -3.07 -27.30 11.71
C TYR A 11 -3.45 -25.84 11.98
N TYR A 12 -3.71 -25.06 10.92
CA TYR A 12 -4.12 -23.67 11.05
C TYR A 12 -5.43 -23.50 11.83
N TRP A 13 -6.48 -24.25 11.47
CA TRP A 13 -7.74 -24.18 12.21
C TRP A 13 -7.62 -24.70 13.64
N TRP A 14 -6.82 -25.75 13.86
CA TRP A 14 -6.52 -26.25 15.20
C TRP A 14 -5.90 -25.15 16.08
N GLN A 15 -4.93 -24.39 15.55
CA GLN A 15 -4.34 -23.24 16.24
C GLN A 15 -5.37 -22.15 16.58
N LEU A 16 -6.27 -21.83 15.66
CA LEU A 16 -7.36 -20.85 15.91
C LEU A 16 -8.30 -21.29 17.04
N THR A 17 -8.44 -22.60 17.25
CA THR A 17 -9.23 -23.15 18.36
C THR A 17 -8.45 -23.31 19.67
N GLY A 18 -7.25 -22.74 19.76
CA GLY A 18 -6.41 -22.73 20.95
C GLY A 18 -5.33 -23.82 20.98
N GLY A 19 -5.10 -24.50 19.87
CA GLY A 19 -4.01 -25.47 19.74
C GLY A 19 -2.63 -24.82 19.75
N ASP A 20 -1.72 -25.34 20.58
CA ASP A 20 -0.32 -24.91 20.63
C ASP A 20 0.58 -26.15 20.78
N VAL A 21 1.42 -26.41 19.77
CA VAL A 21 2.32 -27.57 19.75
C VAL A 21 3.35 -27.50 20.87
N LEU A 22 3.93 -26.33 21.13
CA LEU A 22 4.95 -26.19 22.17
C LEU A 22 4.34 -26.42 23.54
N GLN A 23 3.13 -25.90 23.78
CA GLN A 23 2.39 -26.14 25.00
C GLN A 23 2.03 -27.62 25.16
N GLU A 24 1.60 -28.28 24.08
CA GLU A 24 1.25 -29.70 24.13
C GLU A 24 2.48 -30.58 24.37
N LEU A 25 3.59 -30.34 23.66
CA LEU A 25 4.84 -31.06 23.90
C LEU A 25 5.39 -30.83 25.31
N LYS A 26 5.21 -29.64 25.88
CA LYS A 26 5.54 -29.35 27.29
C LYS A 26 4.64 -30.14 28.25
N ARG A 27 3.33 -30.21 27.98
CA ARG A 27 2.36 -31.00 28.76
C ARG A 27 2.72 -32.49 28.76
N GLN A 28 3.18 -33.00 27.62
CA GLN A 28 3.66 -34.38 27.45
C GLN A 28 5.07 -34.62 28.03
N GLY A 29 5.69 -33.59 28.60
CA GLY A 29 7.02 -33.66 29.22
C GLY A 29 8.17 -33.84 28.22
N LEU A 30 7.95 -33.55 26.93
CA LEU A 30 8.94 -33.63 25.86
C LEU A 30 9.76 -32.35 25.73
N ILE A 31 9.13 -31.19 25.95
CA ILE A 31 9.85 -29.92 26.12
C ILE A 31 10.04 -29.68 27.62
N ARG A 32 11.30 -29.74 28.08
CA ARG A 32 11.69 -29.43 29.46
C ARG A 32 12.65 -28.26 29.46
N SER A 33 12.36 -27.26 30.29
CA SER A 33 13.32 -26.18 30.58
C SER A 33 14.38 -26.72 31.56
N SER A 34 15.61 -26.94 31.08
CA SER A 34 16.74 -27.31 31.93
C SER A 34 17.39 -26.05 32.51
N PRO A 35 17.70 -26.00 33.82
CA PRO A 35 18.49 -24.92 34.41
C PRO A 35 19.83 -24.71 33.68
N PRO A 36 20.30 -23.46 33.46
CA PRO A 36 21.55 -23.17 32.74
C PRO A 36 22.80 -23.89 33.29
N ILE A 37 22.83 -24.14 34.60
CA ILE A 37 23.90 -24.87 35.28
C ILE A 37 24.02 -26.33 34.83
N LEU A 38 22.93 -26.92 34.33
CA LEU A 38 22.96 -28.26 33.78
C LEU A 38 23.46 -28.23 32.33
N SER A 39 23.19 -27.20 31.53
CA SER A 39 23.59 -27.10 30.10
C SER A 39 25.07 -26.74 29.83
N LEU A 40 25.98 -26.96 30.77
CA LEU A 40 27.41 -26.66 30.59
C LEU A 40 28.09 -27.65 29.61
N PRO A 41 29.10 -27.20 28.83
CA PRO A 41 29.81 -28.04 27.86
C PRO A 41 30.62 -29.16 28.54
N HIS A 42 30.93 -30.20 27.76
CA HIS A 42 31.78 -31.30 28.22
C HIS A 42 33.22 -30.80 28.41
N LEU A 43 33.78 -31.00 29.60
CA LEU A 43 35.18 -30.74 29.92
C LEU A 43 35.97 -32.04 29.70
N VAL A 44 36.97 -31.99 28.83
CA VAL A 44 37.92 -33.10 28.64
C VAL A 44 39.16 -32.78 29.45
N LEU A 45 39.43 -33.56 30.49
CA LEU A 45 40.66 -33.45 31.27
C LEU A 45 41.85 -33.95 30.43
N ILE A 46 43.05 -33.46 30.75
CA ILE A 46 44.31 -33.78 30.03
C ILE A 46 44.60 -35.30 30.03
N GLU A 47 44.14 -36.00 31.06
CA GLU A 47 44.24 -37.46 31.22
C GLU A 47 43.18 -38.26 30.42
N GLY A 48 42.32 -37.58 29.66
CA GLY A 48 41.31 -38.20 28.78
C GLY A 48 39.95 -38.43 29.45
N THR A 49 39.82 -38.17 30.74
CA THR A 49 38.53 -38.24 31.46
C THR A 49 37.61 -37.12 31.00
N ILE A 50 36.41 -37.47 30.53
CA ILE A 50 35.38 -36.51 30.16
C ILE A 50 34.47 -36.29 31.37
N LEU A 51 34.39 -35.06 31.84
CA LEU A 51 33.47 -34.61 32.89
C LEU A 51 32.43 -33.69 32.24
N GLY A 52 31.15 -34.03 32.36
CA GLY A 52 30.10 -33.30 31.68
C GLY A 52 28.74 -33.95 31.86
N GLN A 53 27.72 -33.28 31.31
CA GLN A 53 26.31 -33.59 31.54
C GLN A 53 25.96 -35.05 31.18
N ASP A 54 25.15 -35.71 32.00
CA ASP A 54 24.44 -36.93 31.62
C ASP A 54 23.61 -36.69 30.35
N ARG A 55 23.39 -37.75 29.55
CA ARG A 55 22.60 -37.70 28.30
C ARG A 55 21.30 -36.92 28.52
N ASN A 56 21.21 -35.72 27.93
CA ASN A 56 20.01 -34.89 27.99
C ASN A 56 19.00 -35.40 26.93
N PRO A 57 17.85 -35.97 27.34
CA PRO A 57 16.84 -36.45 26.40
C PRO A 57 16.26 -35.32 25.54
N ALA A 58 16.29 -34.07 26.00
CA ALA A 58 15.78 -32.92 25.26
C ALA A 58 16.61 -32.55 24.02
N THR A 59 17.83 -33.08 23.89
CA THR A 59 18.69 -32.89 22.70
C THR A 59 18.85 -34.18 21.89
N LEU A 60 18.20 -35.26 22.30
CA LEU A 60 18.18 -36.53 21.58
C LEU A 60 16.88 -36.63 20.79
N TYR A 61 16.94 -37.20 19.59
CA TYR A 61 15.73 -37.49 18.81
C TYR A 61 14.85 -38.46 19.59
N ASP A 62 13.66 -38.00 19.97
CA ASP A 62 12.62 -38.83 20.57
C ASP A 62 11.62 -39.23 19.47
N PRO A 63 11.53 -40.52 19.09
CA PRO A 63 10.59 -40.99 18.07
C PRO A 63 9.14 -41.06 18.57
N LYS A 64 8.84 -40.64 19.81
CA LYS A 64 7.50 -40.67 20.38
C LYS A 64 6.52 -39.85 19.53
N ILE A 65 5.44 -40.49 19.13
CA ILE A 65 4.31 -39.85 18.48
C ILE A 65 3.39 -39.30 19.57
N VAL A 66 3.08 -38.00 19.48
CA VAL A 66 2.09 -37.34 20.33
C VAL A 66 0.85 -37.07 19.50
N GLU A 67 -0.27 -37.62 19.95
CA GLU A 67 -1.58 -37.30 19.39
C GLU A 67 -2.02 -35.92 19.89
N MET A 68 -2.31 -35.02 18.96
CA MET A 68 -2.75 -33.65 19.27
C MET A 68 -4.27 -33.66 19.53
N PRO A 69 -4.76 -32.99 20.59
CA PRO A 69 -6.18 -32.98 20.93
C PRO A 69 -7.01 -32.22 19.87
N MET A 70 -8.09 -32.82 19.36
CA MET A 70 -8.90 -32.25 18.28
C MET A 70 -10.34 -31.90 18.69
N GLU A 71 -10.70 -32.16 19.94
CA GLU A 71 -12.07 -32.04 20.45
C GLU A 71 -12.63 -30.63 20.28
N THR A 72 -11.85 -29.60 20.64
CA THR A 72 -12.29 -28.20 20.50
C THR A 72 -12.55 -27.83 19.05
N LEU A 73 -11.73 -28.32 18.12
CA LEU A 73 -11.92 -28.07 16.69
C LEU A 73 -13.20 -28.76 16.18
N TYR A 74 -13.41 -30.01 16.57
CA TYR A 74 -14.64 -30.74 16.21
C TYR A 74 -15.88 -30.07 16.77
N GLU A 75 -15.85 -29.66 18.03
CA GLU A 75 -16.97 -28.95 18.66
C GLU A 75 -17.29 -27.61 17.98
N ARG A 76 -16.27 -26.91 17.47
CA ARG A 76 -16.48 -25.67 16.71
C ARG A 76 -17.08 -25.93 15.33
N PHE A 77 -16.61 -26.95 14.63
CA PHE A 77 -17.02 -27.19 13.24
C PHE A 77 -18.25 -28.10 13.09
N LYS A 78 -18.74 -28.73 14.17
CA LYS A 78 -19.86 -29.69 14.11
C LYS A 78 -21.17 -29.13 13.52
N ASN A 79 -21.37 -27.81 13.63
CA ASN A 79 -22.59 -27.13 13.17
C ASN A 79 -22.45 -26.52 11.77
N ILE A 80 -21.26 -26.58 11.16
CA ILE A 80 -21.03 -26.05 9.82
C ILE A 80 -21.78 -26.94 8.81
N SER A 81 -22.68 -26.33 8.03
CA SER A 81 -23.46 -27.04 7.02
C SER A 81 -22.55 -27.70 5.97
N PHE A 82 -22.95 -28.87 5.47
CA PHE A 82 -22.22 -29.59 4.43
C PHE A 82 -21.98 -28.76 3.15
N SER A 83 -22.92 -27.87 2.79
CA SER A 83 -22.78 -26.99 1.63
C SER A 83 -21.62 -25.99 1.77
N CYS A 84 -21.25 -25.61 3.00
CA CYS A 84 -20.15 -24.67 3.26
C CYS A 84 -18.76 -25.27 2.96
N TYR A 85 -18.64 -26.59 2.87
CA TYR A 85 -17.42 -27.28 2.43
C TYR A 85 -17.21 -27.17 0.91
N TYR A 86 -18.29 -26.88 0.17
CA TYR A 86 -18.32 -26.82 -1.28
C TYR A 86 -19.07 -25.59 -1.79
N PRO A 87 -18.69 -24.36 -1.40
CA PRO A 87 -19.40 -23.15 -1.79
C PRO A 87 -19.39 -22.96 -3.31
N LEU A 88 -20.49 -22.43 -3.86
CA LEU A 88 -20.55 -22.08 -5.27
C LEU A 88 -19.67 -20.85 -5.52
N ILE A 89 -18.77 -20.98 -6.50
CA ILE A 89 -17.85 -19.90 -6.88
C ILE A 89 -18.54 -18.91 -7.83
N GLN A 90 -19.42 -19.45 -8.70
CA GLN A 90 -20.16 -18.70 -9.69
C GLN A 90 -21.48 -19.41 -9.97
N THR A 91 -22.59 -18.68 -9.86
CA THR A 91 -23.90 -19.13 -10.32
C THR A 91 -24.57 -18.00 -11.09
N LYS A 92 -25.19 -18.33 -12.23
CA LYS A 92 -26.03 -17.39 -13.00
C LYS A 92 -27.51 -17.49 -12.62
N SER A 93 -27.88 -18.49 -11.80
CA SER A 93 -29.26 -18.73 -11.38
C SER A 93 -29.49 -18.09 -10.02
N GLU A 94 -30.38 -17.09 -9.97
CA GLU A 94 -30.80 -16.45 -8.72
C GLU A 94 -31.48 -17.44 -7.77
N ILE A 95 -32.24 -18.41 -8.30
CA ILE A 95 -32.90 -19.46 -7.52
C ILE A 95 -31.87 -20.31 -6.77
N ILE A 96 -30.78 -20.66 -7.45
CA ILE A 96 -29.70 -21.45 -6.83
C ILE A 96 -28.92 -20.58 -5.83
N ALA A 97 -28.67 -19.31 -6.17
CA ALA A 97 -28.00 -18.38 -5.25
C ALA A 97 -28.79 -18.19 -3.94
N GLN A 98 -30.12 -18.10 -4.01
CA GLN A 98 -31.00 -17.98 -2.85
C GLN A 98 -31.10 -19.26 -2.01
N SER A 99 -30.66 -20.41 -2.55
CA SER A 99 -30.64 -21.68 -1.83
C SER A 99 -29.36 -21.92 -1.04
N GLU A 100 -28.33 -21.07 -1.20
CA GLU A 100 -27.12 -21.15 -0.37
C GLU A 100 -27.42 -20.71 1.07
N PRO A 101 -26.77 -21.31 2.08
CA PRO A 101 -26.87 -20.82 3.45
C PRO A 101 -26.47 -19.35 3.52
N GLU A 102 -27.07 -18.62 4.45
CA GLU A 102 -26.63 -17.25 4.70
C GLU A 102 -25.12 -17.23 5.03
N PRO A 103 -24.37 -16.27 4.49
CA PRO A 103 -22.95 -16.14 4.79
C PRO A 103 -22.78 -15.88 6.29
N TYR A 104 -21.70 -16.44 6.87
CA TYR A 104 -21.33 -16.15 8.25
C TYR A 104 -21.14 -14.64 8.42
N ASP A 105 -22.01 -14.03 9.22
CA ASP A 105 -22.03 -12.58 9.40
C ASP A 105 -20.96 -12.14 10.41
N ALA A 106 -19.79 -11.84 9.87
CA ALA A 106 -18.72 -11.13 10.57
C ALA A 106 -18.63 -9.65 10.14
N THR A 107 -19.70 -9.11 9.54
CA THR A 107 -19.68 -7.72 9.06
C THR A 107 -19.57 -6.75 10.25
N GLY A 108 -18.74 -5.72 10.10
CA GLY A 108 -18.48 -4.74 11.16
C GLY A 108 -17.48 -5.17 12.24
N LEU A 109 -17.01 -6.41 12.26
CA LEU A 109 -15.93 -6.81 13.16
C LEU A 109 -14.55 -6.34 12.64
N PRO A 110 -13.67 -5.79 13.52
CA PRO A 110 -12.29 -5.47 13.16
C PRO A 110 -11.54 -6.66 12.56
N LEU A 111 -10.64 -6.39 11.61
CA LEU A 111 -9.91 -7.44 10.88
C LEU A 111 -9.19 -8.41 11.81
N VAL A 112 -8.56 -7.90 12.88
CA VAL A 112 -7.82 -8.71 13.86
C VAL A 112 -8.71 -9.74 14.58
N ILE A 113 -10.00 -9.41 14.77
CA ILE A 113 -10.96 -10.35 15.37
C ILE A 113 -11.33 -11.42 14.35
N LYS A 114 -11.61 -11.02 13.10
CA LYS A 114 -11.92 -11.93 12.00
C LYS A 114 -10.78 -12.91 11.70
N GLU A 115 -9.51 -12.48 11.81
CA GLU A 115 -8.35 -13.35 11.62
C GLU A 115 -8.22 -14.44 12.71
N LYS A 116 -8.85 -14.25 13.87
CA LYS A 116 -8.84 -15.20 14.99
C LYS A 116 -10.11 -16.04 15.10
N ASP A 117 -11.15 -15.72 14.32
CA ASP A 117 -12.42 -16.44 14.32
C ASP A 117 -12.28 -17.75 13.49
N PRO A 118 -12.40 -18.94 14.10
CA PRO A 118 -12.22 -20.21 13.39
C PRO A 118 -13.25 -20.45 12.28
N GLU A 119 -14.51 -20.06 12.48
CA GLU A 119 -15.60 -20.31 11.54
C GLU A 119 -15.53 -19.34 10.36
N TYR A 120 -15.29 -18.05 10.64
CA TYR A 120 -15.01 -17.08 9.59
C TYR A 120 -13.81 -17.51 8.73
N GLN A 121 -12.70 -17.90 9.37
CA GLN A 121 -11.52 -18.37 8.65
C GLN A 121 -11.80 -19.65 7.87
N PHE A 122 -12.64 -20.57 8.36
CA PHE A 122 -13.09 -21.72 7.57
C PHE A 122 -13.73 -21.30 6.25
N HIS A 123 -14.73 -20.41 6.29
CA HIS A 123 -15.41 -19.93 5.08
C HIS A 123 -14.44 -19.24 4.09
N ARG A 124 -13.55 -18.36 4.60
CA ARG A 124 -12.57 -17.65 3.77
C ARG A 124 -11.56 -18.60 3.13
N VAL A 125 -11.00 -19.53 3.90
CA VAL A 125 -10.02 -20.53 3.45
C VAL A 125 -10.63 -21.43 2.38
N ILE A 126 -11.83 -22.00 2.60
CA ILE A 126 -12.47 -22.88 1.62
C ILE A 126 -12.72 -22.17 0.29
N LEU A 127 -13.27 -20.95 0.33
CA LEU A 127 -13.55 -20.16 -0.88
C LEU A 127 -12.25 -19.85 -1.65
N LEU A 128 -11.26 -19.25 -0.99
CA LEU A 128 -10.05 -18.80 -1.64
C LEU A 128 -9.17 -19.94 -2.12
N ARG A 129 -9.17 -21.09 -1.44
CA ARG A 129 -8.55 -22.32 -1.93
C ARG A 129 -9.12 -22.74 -3.28
N ARG A 130 -10.44 -22.79 -3.41
CA ARG A 130 -11.08 -23.17 -4.69
C ARG A 130 -10.77 -22.17 -5.79
N LEU A 131 -10.74 -20.88 -5.45
CA LEU A 131 -10.33 -19.84 -6.39
C LEU A 131 -8.86 -20.03 -6.81
N LEU A 132 -7.94 -20.27 -5.88
CA LEU A 132 -6.53 -20.53 -6.18
C LEU A 132 -6.34 -21.76 -7.08
N HIS A 133 -7.10 -22.84 -6.88
CA HIS A 133 -7.07 -24.00 -7.79
C HIS A 133 -7.47 -23.66 -9.24
N GLY A 134 -8.35 -22.66 -9.44
CA GLY A 134 -8.75 -22.19 -10.75
C GLY A 134 -7.87 -21.08 -11.34
N TYR A 135 -6.86 -20.61 -10.60
CA TYR A 135 -5.95 -19.57 -11.09
C TYR A 135 -5.13 -20.11 -12.28
N PRO A 136 -4.96 -19.35 -13.38
CA PRO A 136 -5.19 -17.90 -13.52
C PRO A 136 -6.60 -17.46 -13.92
N PHE A 137 -7.51 -18.37 -14.28
CA PHE A 137 -8.83 -18.04 -14.83
C PHE A 137 -9.78 -17.39 -13.81
N THR A 138 -9.56 -17.65 -12.52
CA THR A 138 -10.33 -17.11 -11.40
C THR A 138 -9.74 -15.83 -10.81
N ARG A 139 -8.71 -15.23 -11.43
CA ARG A 139 -7.98 -14.09 -10.86
C ARG A 139 -8.89 -12.93 -10.47
N ASP A 140 -9.88 -12.58 -11.30
CA ASP A 140 -10.76 -11.45 -11.01
C ASP A 140 -11.65 -11.71 -9.79
N LEU A 141 -12.04 -12.96 -9.56
CA LEU A 141 -12.73 -13.37 -8.34
C LEU A 141 -11.81 -13.33 -7.11
N ILE A 142 -10.54 -13.71 -7.26
CA ILE A 142 -9.53 -13.56 -6.19
C ILE A 142 -9.38 -12.10 -5.81
N VAL A 143 -9.27 -11.19 -6.78
CA VAL A 143 -9.18 -9.74 -6.54
C VAL A 143 -10.41 -9.26 -5.76
N LYS A 144 -11.61 -9.60 -6.24
CA LYS A 144 -12.88 -9.23 -5.58
C LYS A 144 -12.97 -9.75 -4.14
N GLU A 145 -12.52 -10.98 -3.88
CA GLU A 145 -12.53 -11.53 -2.53
C GLU A 145 -11.44 -10.91 -1.64
N ALA A 146 -10.28 -10.58 -2.19
CA ALA A 146 -9.19 -9.91 -1.47
C ALA A 146 -9.53 -8.45 -1.10
N GLU A 147 -10.40 -7.78 -1.86
CA GLU A 147 -10.96 -6.46 -1.49
C GLU A 147 -11.67 -6.47 -0.15
N LYS A 148 -12.28 -7.61 0.24
CA LYS A 148 -12.86 -7.79 1.57
C LYS A 148 -11.72 -7.94 2.60
N ASP A 149 -10.99 -9.04 2.53
CA ASP A 149 -9.77 -9.33 3.29
C ASP A 149 -9.05 -10.57 2.75
N ILE A 150 -7.82 -10.80 3.23
CA ILE A 150 -7.00 -11.96 2.85
C ILE A 150 -6.77 -12.82 4.10
N PRO A 151 -7.16 -14.11 4.11
CA PRO A 151 -6.95 -14.99 5.24
C PRO A 151 -5.45 -15.28 5.43
N PRO A 152 -4.92 -15.24 6.66
CA PRO A 152 -3.51 -15.42 6.93
C PRO A 152 -2.88 -16.66 6.29
N LEU A 153 -3.59 -17.79 6.30
CA LEU A 153 -3.09 -19.06 5.77
C LEU A 153 -2.69 -18.99 4.29
N PHE A 154 -3.46 -18.27 3.46
CA PHE A 154 -3.22 -18.19 2.01
C PHE A 154 -2.62 -16.87 1.55
N ARG A 155 -2.22 -15.98 2.47
CA ARG A 155 -1.75 -14.64 2.11
C ARG A 155 -0.62 -14.65 1.08
N GLY A 156 0.37 -15.55 1.23
CA GLY A 156 1.47 -15.70 0.26
C GLY A 156 0.99 -16.09 -1.14
N ASP A 157 0.08 -17.06 -1.24
CA ASP A 157 -0.48 -17.52 -2.52
C ASP A 157 -1.39 -16.47 -3.17
N ILE A 158 -2.19 -15.77 -2.37
CA ILE A 158 -3.05 -14.68 -2.85
C ILE A 158 -2.20 -13.51 -3.35
N TRP A 159 -1.18 -13.08 -2.60
CA TRP A 159 -0.26 -12.02 -3.05
C TRP A 159 0.43 -12.38 -4.36
N SER A 160 0.89 -13.63 -4.49
CA SER A 160 1.46 -14.18 -5.72
C SER A 160 0.48 -14.09 -6.89
N ALA A 161 -0.79 -14.44 -6.68
CA ALA A 161 -1.85 -14.32 -7.69
C ALA A 161 -2.19 -12.85 -8.05
N LEU A 162 -2.23 -11.95 -7.07
CA LEU A 162 -2.46 -10.52 -7.27
C LEU A 162 -1.32 -9.90 -8.10
N LEU A 163 -0.07 -10.28 -7.81
CA LEU A 163 1.14 -9.90 -8.54
C LEU A 163 1.32 -10.63 -9.88
N ASN A 164 0.37 -11.49 -10.24
CA ASN A 164 0.37 -12.19 -11.51
C ASN A 164 1.60 -13.09 -11.72
N VAL A 165 2.11 -13.71 -10.63
CA VAL A 165 3.16 -14.72 -10.72
C VAL A 165 2.57 -15.96 -11.39
N ARG A 166 3.21 -16.41 -12.46
CA ARG A 166 2.76 -17.51 -13.32
C ARG A 166 3.95 -18.25 -13.93
N GLY A 167 3.67 -19.45 -14.44
CA GLY A 167 4.65 -20.29 -15.12
C GLY A 167 5.65 -20.92 -14.16
N ASP A 168 6.72 -21.46 -14.72
CA ASP A 168 7.77 -22.18 -13.98
C ASP A 168 8.77 -21.20 -13.36
N TYR A 169 8.32 -20.54 -12.30
CA TYR A 169 9.13 -19.57 -11.55
C TYR A 169 10.28 -20.23 -10.77
N GLU A 170 10.10 -21.48 -10.35
CA GLU A 170 11.13 -22.27 -9.65
C GLU A 170 12.36 -22.45 -10.54
N ARG A 171 12.15 -22.89 -11.79
CA ARG A 171 13.24 -23.06 -12.75
C ARG A 171 13.88 -21.74 -13.15
N GLN A 172 13.10 -20.66 -13.23
CA GLN A 172 13.65 -19.33 -13.51
C GLN A 172 14.59 -18.89 -12.38
N TYR A 173 14.17 -19.03 -11.13
CA TYR A 173 14.99 -18.69 -9.96
C TYR A 173 16.24 -19.58 -9.83
N ALA A 174 16.10 -20.88 -10.11
CA ALA A 174 17.19 -21.84 -10.05
C ALA A 174 18.34 -21.50 -11.01
N LYS A 175 18.04 -20.95 -12.19
CA LYS A 175 19.04 -20.56 -13.22
C LYS A 175 19.91 -19.36 -12.84
N ILE A 176 19.51 -18.55 -11.87
CA ILE A 176 20.23 -17.33 -11.51
C ILE A 176 21.43 -17.69 -10.63
N ASP A 177 22.60 -17.17 -10.94
CA ASP A 177 23.77 -17.31 -10.09
C ASP A 177 23.59 -16.52 -8.78
N LYS A 178 23.75 -17.22 -7.66
CA LYS A 178 23.62 -16.69 -6.30
C LYS A 178 24.91 -16.90 -5.49
N ALA A 179 25.88 -17.62 -6.05
CA ALA A 179 27.09 -18.07 -5.36
C ALA A 179 28.27 -17.14 -5.63
N THR A 180 28.44 -16.67 -6.88
CA THR A 180 29.57 -15.80 -7.24
C THR A 180 29.56 -14.53 -6.39
N PRO A 181 30.68 -14.17 -5.74
CA PRO A 181 30.79 -12.94 -4.97
C PRO A 181 30.54 -11.71 -5.84
N THR A 182 29.73 -10.77 -5.34
CA THR A 182 29.48 -9.49 -6.00
C THR A 182 29.95 -8.33 -5.12
N PRO A 183 30.25 -7.13 -5.68
CA PRO A 183 30.60 -5.96 -4.88
C PRO A 183 29.53 -5.58 -3.83
N THR A 184 28.28 -5.96 -4.11
CA THR A 184 27.10 -5.68 -3.29
C THR A 184 26.97 -6.61 -2.08
N ASP A 185 27.65 -7.77 -2.09
CA ASP A 185 27.51 -8.80 -1.05
C ASP A 185 27.82 -8.25 0.35
N ARG A 186 28.86 -7.40 0.46
CA ARG A 186 29.27 -6.81 1.74
C ARG A 186 28.17 -5.95 2.36
N GLN A 187 27.44 -5.19 1.54
CA GLN A 187 26.38 -4.33 2.03
C GLN A 187 25.17 -5.17 2.47
N ILE A 188 24.79 -6.15 1.67
CA ILE A 188 23.72 -7.12 1.99
C ILE A 188 24.01 -7.84 3.32
N GLU A 189 25.25 -8.28 3.54
CA GLU A 189 25.66 -8.97 4.77
C GLU A 189 25.62 -8.11 6.04
N VAL A 190 25.74 -6.79 5.89
CA VAL A 190 25.66 -5.84 7.02
C VAL A 190 24.20 -5.47 7.32
N ASP A 191 23.33 -5.45 6.32
CA ASP A 191 21.94 -5.03 6.46
C ASP A 191 21.03 -6.14 7.00
N ILE A 192 21.17 -7.36 6.47
CA ILE A 192 20.33 -8.51 6.86
C ILE A 192 20.27 -8.74 8.39
N PRO A 193 21.39 -8.74 9.14
CA PRO A 193 21.36 -8.95 10.59
C PRO A 193 20.76 -7.79 11.39
N ARG A 194 20.41 -6.67 10.76
CA ARG A 194 19.71 -5.54 11.39
C ARG A 194 18.22 -5.52 11.01
N CYS A 195 17.86 -6.23 9.94
CA CYS A 195 16.52 -6.30 9.39
C CYS A 195 15.63 -7.25 10.21
N HIS A 196 14.44 -6.79 10.62
CA HIS A 196 13.40 -7.56 11.30
C HIS A 196 13.88 -8.52 12.42
N GLN A 197 14.87 -8.12 13.22
CA GLN A 197 15.48 -8.98 14.26
C GLN A 197 14.53 -9.44 15.37
N TYR A 198 13.38 -8.80 15.50
CA TYR A 198 12.30 -9.21 16.41
C TYR A 198 11.50 -10.43 15.91
N ASN A 199 11.66 -10.85 14.65
CA ASN A 199 10.93 -11.97 14.07
C ASN A 199 11.81 -13.23 14.02
N GLU A 200 11.44 -14.26 14.78
CA GLU A 200 12.23 -15.49 14.95
C GLU A 200 12.60 -16.19 13.63
N LEU A 201 11.68 -16.16 12.65
CA LEU A 201 11.89 -16.84 11.37
C LEU A 201 12.90 -16.09 10.50
N LEU A 202 12.76 -14.77 10.39
CA LEU A 202 13.65 -13.92 9.59
C LEU A 202 15.02 -13.72 10.24
N SER A 203 15.09 -13.66 11.57
CA SER A 203 16.35 -13.54 12.33
C SER A 203 17.14 -14.86 12.41
N SER A 204 16.54 -15.97 11.95
CA SER A 204 17.21 -17.27 11.93
C SER A 204 18.36 -17.31 10.91
N MET A 205 19.32 -18.20 11.13
CA MET A 205 20.43 -18.45 10.19
C MET A 205 19.91 -18.81 8.79
N GLU A 206 18.83 -19.57 8.71
CA GLU A 206 18.23 -19.92 7.41
C GLU A 206 17.55 -18.70 6.79
N GLY A 207 16.78 -17.93 7.56
CA GLY A 207 16.17 -16.67 7.10
C GLY A 207 17.21 -15.71 6.49
N HIS A 208 18.33 -15.49 7.17
CA HIS A 208 19.43 -14.68 6.65
C HIS A 208 20.01 -15.23 5.33
N LYS A 209 20.21 -16.55 5.23
CA LYS A 209 20.70 -17.19 3.99
C LYS A 209 19.72 -17.01 2.83
N LYS A 210 18.43 -17.26 3.06
CA LYS A 210 17.39 -17.12 2.03
C LYS A 210 17.27 -15.67 1.57
N LEU A 211 17.25 -14.72 2.50
CA LEU A 211 17.17 -13.30 2.18
C LEU A 211 18.37 -12.84 1.34
N LYS A 212 19.58 -13.26 1.71
CA LYS A 212 20.80 -13.00 0.91
C LYS A 212 20.68 -13.56 -0.51
N ARG A 213 20.20 -14.80 -0.66
CA ARG A 213 20.02 -15.45 -1.97
C ARG A 213 19.00 -14.72 -2.85
N ILE A 214 17.87 -14.30 -2.29
CA ILE A 214 16.85 -13.54 -3.03
C ILE A 214 17.41 -12.19 -3.48
N LEU A 215 18.04 -11.43 -2.57
CA LEU A 215 18.60 -10.10 -2.88
C LEU A 215 19.69 -10.18 -3.95
N LYS A 216 20.62 -11.14 -3.83
CA LYS A 216 21.65 -11.38 -4.85
C LYS A 216 21.04 -11.74 -6.21
N ALA A 217 20.07 -12.65 -6.22
CA ALA A 217 19.40 -13.03 -7.46
C ALA A 217 18.70 -11.83 -8.12
N TRP A 218 18.08 -10.96 -7.31
CA TRP A 218 17.34 -9.81 -7.82
C TRP A 218 18.28 -8.76 -8.43
N VAL A 219 19.37 -8.42 -7.76
CA VAL A 219 20.39 -7.50 -8.30
C VAL A 219 21.04 -8.08 -9.55
N ASN A 220 21.35 -9.38 -9.57
CA ASN A 220 21.93 -10.04 -10.75
C ASN A 220 20.99 -10.07 -11.96
N GLN A 221 19.68 -10.22 -11.73
CA GLN A 221 18.68 -10.21 -12.81
C GLN A 221 18.41 -8.80 -13.36
N ASN A 222 18.57 -7.77 -12.52
CA ASN A 222 18.27 -6.37 -12.86
C ASN A 222 19.55 -5.54 -12.90
N THR A 223 20.35 -5.72 -13.95
CA THR A 223 21.68 -5.09 -14.08
C THR A 223 21.67 -3.56 -14.13
N GLN A 224 20.50 -2.96 -14.41
CA GLN A 224 20.29 -1.51 -14.34
C GLN A 224 20.16 -0.97 -12.91
N TYR A 225 19.91 -1.85 -11.93
CA TYR A 225 19.69 -1.47 -10.54
C TYR A 225 20.91 -1.80 -9.66
N VAL A 226 21.01 -1.05 -8.56
CA VAL A 226 21.96 -1.28 -7.48
C VAL A 226 21.20 -1.58 -6.20
N TYR A 227 21.86 -2.24 -5.25
CA TYR A 227 21.28 -2.44 -3.93
C TYR A 227 21.27 -1.11 -3.17
N TRP A 228 20.07 -0.69 -2.79
CA TRP A 228 19.85 0.37 -1.82
C TRP A 228 19.47 -0.24 -0.48
N GLN A 229 19.97 0.35 0.60
CA GLN A 229 19.55 0.00 1.96
C GLN A 229 18.02 0.15 2.07
N GLY A 230 17.35 -0.87 2.61
CA GLY A 230 15.90 -0.96 2.65
C GLY A 230 15.30 -1.98 1.67
N LEU A 231 16.05 -2.42 0.66
CA LEU A 231 15.60 -3.51 -0.24
C LEU A 231 15.45 -4.85 0.51
N ASP A 232 16.27 -5.08 1.54
CA ASP A 232 16.15 -6.17 2.48
C ASP A 232 14.80 -6.14 3.23
N SER A 233 14.41 -4.97 3.75
CA SER A 233 13.12 -4.75 4.42
C SER A 233 11.94 -4.94 3.45
N LEU A 234 12.08 -4.47 2.20
CA LEU A 234 11.08 -4.68 1.15
C LEU A 234 10.91 -6.17 0.80
N THR A 235 11.99 -6.94 0.86
CA THR A 235 12.00 -8.37 0.50
C THR A 235 11.45 -9.25 1.62
N ALA A 236 11.60 -8.83 2.88
CA ALA A 236 11.24 -9.61 4.05
C ALA A 236 9.78 -10.09 4.10
N PRO A 237 8.75 -9.28 3.78
CA PRO A 237 7.36 -9.76 3.71
C PRO A 237 7.16 -10.93 2.74
N PHE A 238 7.78 -10.88 1.55
CA PHE A 238 7.67 -11.95 0.57
C PHE A 238 8.35 -13.24 1.02
N LEU A 239 9.53 -13.12 1.64
CA LEU A 239 10.23 -14.28 2.21
C LEU A 239 9.48 -14.86 3.40
N TYR A 240 8.94 -14.02 4.29
CA TYR A 240 8.18 -14.48 5.45
C TYR A 240 6.95 -15.29 5.02
N LEU A 241 6.16 -14.78 4.08
CA LEU A 241 4.95 -15.46 3.59
C LEU A 241 5.24 -16.72 2.78
N ASN A 242 6.41 -16.81 2.15
CA ASN A 242 6.79 -17.91 1.27
C ASN A 242 8.09 -18.57 1.74
N PHE A 243 8.26 -18.73 3.05
CA PHE A 243 9.54 -19.17 3.61
C PHE A 243 9.97 -20.55 3.09
N ASN A 244 9.02 -21.43 2.81
CA ASN A 244 9.27 -22.75 2.25
C ASN A 244 9.33 -22.78 0.71
N ASP A 245 9.00 -21.67 0.04
CA ASP A 245 9.05 -21.50 -1.42
C ASP A 245 9.78 -20.19 -1.75
N GLU A 246 11.11 -20.23 -1.64
CA GLU A 246 12.00 -19.10 -1.88
C GLU A 246 11.88 -18.54 -3.30
N ALA A 247 11.61 -19.40 -4.29
CA ALA A 247 11.45 -18.99 -5.67
C ALA A 247 10.17 -18.18 -5.90
N LYS A 248 9.08 -18.51 -5.19
CA LYS A 248 7.85 -17.70 -5.18
C LYS A 248 8.09 -16.35 -4.50
N ALA A 249 8.82 -16.31 -3.38
CA ALA A 249 9.20 -15.05 -2.72
C ALA A 249 9.95 -14.11 -3.67
N PHE A 250 10.98 -14.65 -4.34
CA PHE A 250 11.73 -13.92 -5.36
C PHE A 250 10.84 -13.42 -6.49
N SER A 251 9.95 -14.28 -7.01
CA SER A 251 9.08 -13.92 -8.13
C SER A 251 8.06 -12.86 -7.77
N CYS A 252 7.57 -12.86 -6.53
CA CYS A 252 6.74 -11.77 -6.01
C CYS A 252 7.52 -10.46 -6.00
N LEU A 253 8.75 -10.44 -5.47
CA LEU A 253 9.62 -9.25 -5.49
C LEU A 253 9.87 -8.75 -6.92
N SER A 254 10.21 -9.64 -7.85
CA SER A 254 10.49 -9.31 -9.25
C SER A 254 9.26 -8.78 -10.00
N LYS A 255 8.03 -9.10 -9.56
CA LYS A 255 6.80 -8.49 -10.08
C LYS A 255 6.39 -7.23 -9.34
N PHE A 256 6.69 -7.13 -8.06
CA PHE A 256 6.33 -5.99 -7.21
C PHE A 256 7.12 -4.73 -7.59
N VAL A 257 8.44 -4.84 -7.73
CA VAL A 257 9.29 -3.66 -7.96
C VAL A 257 8.92 -2.90 -9.24
N PRO A 258 8.76 -3.54 -10.42
CA PRO A 258 8.35 -2.83 -11.62
C PRO A 258 6.97 -2.17 -11.52
N LYS A 259 6.07 -2.67 -10.67
CA LYS A 259 4.72 -2.11 -10.49
C LYS A 259 4.69 -0.91 -9.54
N TYR A 260 5.38 -0.98 -8.41
CA TYR A 260 5.24 0.02 -7.33
C TYR A 260 6.49 0.88 -7.11
N LEU A 261 7.65 0.43 -7.58
CA LEU A 261 8.97 1.00 -7.28
C LEU A 261 9.83 1.10 -8.55
N HIS A 262 9.20 1.32 -9.70
CA HIS A 262 9.90 1.41 -10.97
C HIS A 262 10.99 2.48 -10.90
N ASN A 263 12.23 2.10 -11.23
CA ASN A 263 13.41 2.97 -11.22
C ASN A 263 13.85 3.54 -9.87
N PHE A 264 13.25 3.13 -8.75
CA PHE A 264 13.69 3.54 -7.41
C PHE A 264 15.07 3.02 -7.04
N PHE A 265 15.52 1.93 -7.67
CA PHE A 265 16.81 1.28 -7.36
C PHE A 265 17.90 1.58 -8.40
N LEU A 266 17.71 2.58 -9.26
CA LEU A 266 18.79 3.08 -10.14
C LEU A 266 19.96 3.58 -9.31
N LYS A 267 21.16 3.59 -9.91
CA LYS A 267 22.34 4.21 -9.29
C LYS A 267 22.12 5.70 -9.02
N ASP A 268 21.48 6.39 -9.95
CA ASP A 268 20.92 7.72 -9.75
C ASP A 268 19.40 7.62 -9.88
N ASN A 269 18.72 7.68 -8.75
CA ASN A 269 17.26 7.63 -8.63
C ASN A 269 16.67 8.99 -8.24
N SER A 270 17.48 10.06 -8.23
CA SER A 270 17.12 11.38 -7.69
C SER A 270 15.85 11.92 -8.33
N ALA A 271 15.77 11.91 -9.67
CA ALA A 271 14.59 12.42 -10.38
C ALA A 271 13.30 11.66 -10.05
N VAL A 272 13.38 10.33 -9.89
CA VAL A 272 12.23 9.48 -9.53
C VAL A 272 11.74 9.79 -8.12
N ILE A 273 12.67 9.86 -7.16
CA ILE A 273 12.34 10.17 -5.76
C ILE A 273 11.81 11.60 -5.63
N GLU A 274 12.44 12.56 -6.28
CA GLU A 274 12.04 13.96 -6.24
C GLU A 274 10.65 14.18 -6.87
N GLU A 275 10.33 13.51 -7.98
CA GLU A 275 8.97 13.54 -8.54
C GLU A 275 7.95 12.98 -7.53
N TYR A 276 8.25 11.81 -6.95
CA TYR A 276 7.37 11.16 -6.00
C TYR A 276 7.08 12.05 -4.79
N LEU A 277 8.11 12.72 -4.26
CA LEU A 277 7.99 13.65 -3.14
C LEU A 277 7.26 14.94 -3.52
N ALA A 278 7.47 15.47 -4.72
CA ALA A 278 6.73 16.64 -5.21
C ALA A 278 5.24 16.33 -5.33
N LYS A 279 4.88 15.17 -5.89
CA LYS A 279 3.50 14.69 -5.95
C LYS A 279 2.91 14.46 -4.58
N PHE A 280 3.70 13.97 -3.62
CA PHE A 280 3.25 13.84 -2.25
C PHE A 280 2.95 15.20 -1.61
N SER A 281 3.82 16.21 -1.78
CA SER A 281 3.57 17.59 -1.33
C SER A 281 2.27 18.16 -1.91
N GLN A 282 2.07 18.00 -3.22
CA GLN A 282 0.85 18.45 -3.90
C GLN A 282 -0.40 17.72 -3.40
N LEU A 283 -0.29 16.42 -3.11
CA LEU A 283 -1.39 15.63 -2.54
C LEU A 283 -1.75 16.09 -1.11
N ILE A 284 -0.76 16.44 -0.29
CA ILE A 284 -1.01 17.03 1.05
C ILE A 284 -1.74 18.37 0.88
N ALA A 285 -1.27 19.24 -0.02
CA ALA A 285 -1.93 20.52 -0.30
C ALA A 285 -3.37 20.35 -0.81
N PHE A 286 -3.62 19.33 -1.62
CA PHE A 286 -4.94 19.02 -2.14
C PHE A 286 -5.93 18.58 -1.05
N HIS A 287 -5.51 17.73 -0.10
CA HIS A 287 -6.41 17.18 0.94
C HIS A 287 -6.44 17.98 2.25
N ASP A 288 -5.30 18.51 2.68
CA ASP A 288 -5.14 19.25 3.93
C ASP A 288 -4.30 20.53 3.72
N PRO A 289 -4.92 21.59 3.15
CA PRO A 289 -4.24 22.84 2.85
C PRO A 289 -3.71 23.54 4.11
N VAL A 290 -4.39 23.37 5.25
CA VAL A 290 -3.95 23.92 6.55
C VAL A 290 -2.61 23.30 6.96
N LEU A 291 -2.51 21.97 6.92
CA LEU A 291 -1.26 21.28 7.22
C LEU A 291 -0.18 21.61 6.19
N ALA A 292 -0.52 21.64 4.90
CA ALA A 292 0.42 21.96 3.83
C ALA A 292 1.02 23.37 3.97
N ASN A 293 0.20 24.37 4.33
CA ASN A 293 0.66 25.73 4.57
C ASN A 293 1.56 25.80 5.80
N HIS A 294 1.16 25.20 6.92
CA HIS A 294 1.99 25.15 8.14
C HIS A 294 3.36 24.53 7.87
N LEU A 295 3.41 23.35 7.24
CA LEU A 295 4.66 22.66 6.92
C LEU A 295 5.55 23.48 5.97
N TYR A 296 4.94 24.18 5.00
CA TYR A 296 5.65 25.08 4.11
C TYR A 296 6.25 26.28 4.85
N GLU A 297 5.49 26.93 5.74
CA GLU A 297 5.95 28.08 6.54
C GLU A 297 7.14 27.74 7.44
N ILE A 298 7.16 26.54 8.03
CA ILE A 298 8.27 26.07 8.86
C ILE A 298 9.40 25.42 8.06
N ASN A 299 9.35 25.43 6.72
CA ASN A 299 10.31 24.80 5.82
C ASN A 299 10.51 23.29 6.06
N PHE A 300 9.44 22.58 6.43
CA PHE A 300 9.46 21.15 6.71
C PHE A 300 8.87 20.34 5.54
N TYR A 301 9.73 19.97 4.60
CA TYR A 301 9.33 19.32 3.35
C TYR A 301 9.42 17.78 3.41
N PRO A 302 8.64 17.03 2.60
CA PRO A 302 8.68 15.56 2.57
C PRO A 302 10.05 14.91 2.36
N GLN A 303 10.98 15.60 1.71
CA GLN A 303 12.38 15.15 1.53
C GLN A 303 13.05 14.78 2.86
N LEU A 304 12.63 15.41 3.97
CA LEU A 304 13.22 15.21 5.28
C LEU A 304 12.78 13.91 5.98
N PHE A 305 11.65 13.32 5.59
CA PHE A 305 11.07 12.18 6.32
C PHE A 305 10.49 11.06 5.44
N ALA A 306 10.05 11.34 4.22
CA ALA A 306 9.25 10.41 3.42
C ALA A 306 10.06 9.54 2.43
N ILE A 307 11.36 9.81 2.25
CA ILE A 307 12.24 8.95 1.42
C ILE A 307 12.19 7.48 1.86
N PRO A 308 12.44 7.11 3.15
CA PRO A 308 12.38 5.72 3.58
C PRO A 308 10.98 5.12 3.46
N TRP A 309 9.93 5.94 3.54
CA TRP A 309 8.55 5.49 3.40
C TRP A 309 8.30 4.95 1.99
N PHE A 310 8.65 5.75 0.97
CA PHE A 310 8.38 5.36 -0.41
C PHE A 310 9.41 4.38 -0.96
N LEU A 311 10.69 4.48 -0.60
CA LEU A 311 11.72 3.54 -1.06
C LEU A 311 11.46 2.09 -0.64
N THR A 312 10.79 1.91 0.50
CA THR A 312 10.55 0.58 1.09
C THR A 312 9.06 0.22 1.15
N LEU A 313 8.17 1.03 0.57
CA LEU A 313 6.71 0.89 0.74
C LEU A 313 6.33 0.68 2.21
N PHE A 314 6.91 1.52 3.08
CA PHE A 314 6.78 1.52 4.54
C PHE A 314 7.33 0.29 5.26
N SER A 315 7.85 -0.73 4.56
CA SER A 315 8.31 -1.98 5.18
C SER A 315 9.47 -1.82 6.18
N HIS A 316 10.28 -0.78 6.00
CA HIS A 316 11.32 -0.41 6.96
C HIS A 316 10.80 0.40 8.15
N VAL A 317 9.62 1.01 8.00
CA VAL A 317 9.02 1.94 8.97
C VAL A 317 8.11 1.19 9.93
N PHE A 318 7.25 0.32 9.41
CA PHE A 318 6.30 -0.43 10.24
C PHE A 318 6.75 -1.86 10.52
N PRO A 319 6.38 -2.42 11.69
CA PRO A 319 6.55 -3.83 11.98
C PRO A 319 5.91 -4.75 10.92
N LEU A 320 6.48 -5.94 10.73
CA LEU A 320 6.09 -6.87 9.68
C LEU A 320 4.58 -7.18 9.67
N HIS A 321 3.97 -7.43 10.84
CA HIS A 321 2.54 -7.73 10.93
C HIS A 321 1.65 -6.57 10.43
N LYS A 322 2.06 -5.32 10.68
CA LYS A 322 1.41 -4.10 10.17
C LYS A 322 1.55 -4.00 8.65
N ILE A 323 2.72 -4.37 8.12
CA ILE A 323 2.98 -4.39 6.68
C ILE A 323 2.14 -5.41 5.94
N LEU A 324 1.91 -6.60 6.51
CA LEU A 324 1.03 -7.60 5.89
C LEU A 324 -0.38 -7.04 5.67
N HIS A 325 -0.98 -6.40 6.68
CA HIS A 325 -2.31 -5.80 6.54
C HIS A 325 -2.34 -4.59 5.60
N LEU A 326 -1.28 -3.77 5.62
CA LEU A 326 -1.18 -2.62 4.72
C LEU A 326 -1.05 -3.05 3.25
N TRP A 327 -0.18 -4.03 2.97
CA TRP A 327 0.08 -4.50 1.62
C TRP A 327 -1.04 -5.37 1.05
N ASP A 328 -1.88 -5.99 1.89
CA ASP A 328 -3.15 -6.58 1.43
C ASP A 328 -3.98 -5.57 0.61
N LYS A 329 -3.89 -4.27 0.91
CA LYS A 329 -4.55 -3.19 0.14
C LYS A 329 -3.68 -2.57 -0.94
N VAL A 330 -2.39 -2.38 -0.70
CA VAL A 330 -1.45 -1.89 -1.75
C VAL A 330 -1.54 -2.77 -3.00
N LEU A 331 -1.62 -4.09 -2.82
CA LEU A 331 -1.64 -5.04 -3.94
C LEU A 331 -2.89 -4.97 -4.82
N LEU A 332 -3.99 -4.40 -4.30
CA LEU A 332 -5.23 -4.16 -5.03
C LEU A 332 -5.22 -2.85 -5.81
N GLY A 333 -4.40 -1.88 -5.38
CA GLY A 333 -4.26 -0.57 -6.00
C GLY A 333 -3.23 -0.51 -7.14
N ASN A 334 -3.04 0.72 -7.61
CA ASN A 334 -1.94 1.10 -8.49
C ASN A 334 -0.75 1.66 -7.67
N SER A 335 0.28 2.13 -8.35
CA SER A 335 1.48 2.66 -7.71
C SER A 335 1.26 3.96 -6.92
N SER A 336 0.14 4.68 -7.10
CA SER A 336 -0.12 5.93 -6.39
C SER A 336 -0.77 5.74 -5.02
N PHE A 337 -1.31 4.55 -4.74
CA PHE A 337 -1.91 4.25 -3.44
C PHE A 337 -0.98 4.51 -2.25
N SER A 338 0.33 4.33 -2.40
CA SER A 338 1.30 4.63 -1.33
C SER A 338 1.42 6.11 -0.98
N LEU A 339 1.10 7.03 -1.88
CA LEU A 339 0.99 8.45 -1.54
C LEU A 339 -0.15 8.68 -0.53
N HIS A 340 -1.27 7.97 -0.69
CA HIS A 340 -2.42 8.05 0.21
C HIS A 340 -2.12 7.42 1.58
N ILE A 341 -1.31 6.37 1.61
CA ILE A 341 -0.76 5.83 2.88
C ILE A 341 0.06 6.89 3.60
N GLY A 342 0.97 7.57 2.89
CA GLY A 342 1.75 8.66 3.47
C GLY A 342 0.86 9.79 4.01
N LEU A 343 -0.19 10.16 3.27
CA LEU A 343 -1.14 11.20 3.67
C LEU A 343 -1.93 10.76 4.92
N SER A 344 -2.31 9.49 5.00
CA SER A 344 -3.00 8.95 6.16
C SER A 344 -2.13 8.97 7.42
N VAL A 345 -0.84 8.64 7.31
CA VAL A 345 0.12 8.77 8.42
C VAL A 345 0.18 10.22 8.89
N LEU A 346 0.29 11.19 7.98
CA LEU A 346 0.29 12.61 8.32
C LEU A 346 -1.04 13.05 8.97
N THR A 347 -2.16 12.52 8.49
CA THR A 347 -3.50 12.81 9.05
C THR A 347 -3.60 12.37 10.50
N GLN A 348 -3.07 11.20 10.85
CA GLN A 348 -3.04 10.72 12.23
C GLN A 348 -2.13 11.56 13.15
N LEU A 349 -1.08 12.18 12.57
CA LEU A 349 -0.14 13.04 13.30
C LEU A 349 -0.51 14.53 13.24
N ARG A 350 -1.58 14.88 12.53
CA ARG A 350 -1.94 16.25 12.15
C ARG A 350 -1.92 17.23 13.32
N ASP A 351 -2.61 16.89 14.41
CA ASP A 351 -2.71 17.79 15.57
C ASP A 351 -1.34 18.06 16.21
N ARG A 352 -0.45 17.07 16.23
CA ARG A 352 0.92 17.25 16.74
C ARG A 352 1.75 18.11 15.80
N LEU A 353 1.64 17.86 14.48
CA LEU A 353 2.37 18.60 13.46
C LEU A 353 2.01 20.08 13.46
N LEU A 354 0.71 20.41 13.53
CA LEU A 354 0.24 21.81 13.56
C LEU A 354 0.69 22.58 14.81
N ASN A 355 0.99 21.86 15.90
CA ASN A 355 1.52 22.44 17.13
C ASN A 355 3.06 22.38 17.23
N SER A 356 3.74 21.93 16.19
CA SER A 356 5.20 21.72 16.17
C SER A 356 5.90 22.71 15.23
N GLY A 357 7.10 23.16 15.62
CA GLY A 357 8.04 23.83 14.72
C GLY A 357 8.92 22.81 13.97
N PHE A 358 9.90 23.33 13.21
CA PHE A 358 10.79 22.49 12.41
C PHE A 358 11.52 21.42 13.23
N ASN A 359 12.11 21.79 14.37
CA ASN A 359 12.91 20.87 15.19
C ASN A 359 12.05 19.80 15.85
N GLU A 360 10.87 20.18 16.34
CA GLU A 360 9.90 19.27 16.94
C GLU A 360 9.39 18.25 15.91
N CYS A 361 9.16 18.68 14.67
CA CYS A 361 8.84 17.78 13.56
C CYS A 361 9.99 16.80 13.26
N ILE A 362 11.25 17.24 13.20
CA ILE A 362 12.40 16.33 13.01
C ILE A 362 12.44 15.24 14.09
N LEU A 363 12.22 15.62 15.35
CA LEU A 363 12.18 14.66 16.46
C LEU A 363 11.00 13.69 16.33
N LEU A 364 9.81 14.21 15.97
CA LEU A 364 8.60 13.41 15.77
C LEU A 364 8.78 12.31 14.71
N PHE A 365 9.48 12.59 13.61
CA PHE A 365 9.70 11.59 12.55
C PHE A 365 10.91 10.70 12.79
N SER A 366 11.84 11.11 13.66
CA SER A 366 12.96 10.26 14.09
C SER A 366 12.48 9.12 15.01
N ASP A 367 11.46 9.38 15.82
CA ASP A 367 10.78 8.40 16.67
C ASP A 367 9.27 8.43 16.39
N LEU A 368 8.89 7.82 15.25
CA LEU A 368 7.52 7.87 14.74
C LEU A 368 6.56 7.27 15.77
N PRO A 369 5.54 8.03 16.23
CA PRO A 369 4.53 7.50 17.15
C PRO A 369 3.80 6.30 16.56
N GLU A 370 3.14 5.54 17.42
CA GLU A 370 2.36 4.40 16.95
C GLU A 370 1.25 4.84 15.99
N VAL A 371 1.33 4.35 14.75
CA VAL A 371 0.31 4.52 13.72
C VAL A 371 -0.69 3.37 13.79
N ASP A 372 -1.97 3.71 13.76
CA ASP A 372 -3.10 2.79 13.63
C ASP A 372 -3.25 2.39 12.17
N ILE A 373 -2.99 1.11 11.86
CA ILE A 373 -2.97 0.60 10.49
C ILE A 373 -4.36 0.39 9.92
N GLU A 374 -5.34 0.06 10.76
CA GLU A 374 -6.73 -0.10 10.29
C GLU A 374 -7.28 1.25 9.85
N LYS A 375 -7.08 2.29 10.66
CA LYS A 375 -7.36 3.67 10.24
C LYS A 375 -6.54 4.08 9.03
N CYS A 376 -5.27 3.67 8.97
CA CYS A 376 -4.40 3.99 7.84
C CYS A 376 -4.99 3.47 6.52
N VAL A 377 -5.40 2.21 6.50
CA VAL A 377 -6.03 1.55 5.36
C VAL A 377 -7.34 2.24 4.95
N ILE A 378 -8.22 2.53 5.92
CA ILE A 378 -9.53 3.15 5.65
C ILE A 378 -9.34 4.54 5.04
N LEU A 379 -8.57 5.41 5.70
CA LEU A 379 -8.32 6.78 5.22
C LEU A 379 -7.57 6.80 3.88
N SER A 380 -6.65 5.85 3.66
CA SER A 380 -5.96 5.73 2.37
C SER A 380 -6.93 5.37 1.24
N ALA A 381 -7.86 4.43 1.48
CA ALA A 381 -8.87 4.06 0.52
C ALA A 381 -9.85 5.21 0.22
N GLU A 382 -10.30 5.92 1.25
CA GLU A 382 -11.19 7.08 1.10
C GLU A 382 -10.53 8.21 0.29
N THR A 383 -9.30 8.59 0.64
CA THR A 383 -8.58 9.64 -0.08
C THR A 383 -8.22 9.22 -1.50
N PHE A 384 -7.86 7.95 -1.72
CA PHE A 384 -7.61 7.40 -3.06
C PHE A 384 -8.85 7.48 -3.95
N GLN A 385 -10.04 7.10 -3.43
CA GLN A 385 -11.30 7.17 -4.19
C GLN A 385 -11.76 8.61 -4.47
N LYS A 386 -11.48 9.55 -3.57
CA LYS A 386 -11.84 10.97 -3.74
C LYS A 386 -10.90 11.75 -4.66
N THR A 387 -9.75 11.17 -5.02
CA THR A 387 -8.71 11.86 -5.78
C THR A 387 -8.75 11.44 -7.25
N PRO A 388 -8.95 12.36 -8.20
CA PRO A 388 -8.83 12.03 -9.62
C PRO A 388 -7.44 11.45 -9.92
N GLY A 389 -7.37 10.42 -10.76
CA GLY A 389 -6.13 9.67 -10.99
C GLY A 389 -4.97 10.55 -11.45
N SER A 390 -5.26 11.55 -12.30
CA SER A 390 -4.29 12.49 -12.86
C SER A 390 -3.60 13.38 -11.81
N ILE A 391 -4.22 13.64 -10.65
CA ILE A 391 -3.59 14.38 -9.54
C ILE A 391 -2.30 13.69 -9.09
N THR A 392 -2.30 12.35 -9.10
CA THR A 392 -1.18 11.52 -8.68
C THR A 392 -0.34 10.97 -9.84
N HIS A 393 -0.61 11.42 -11.07
CA HIS A 393 0.14 11.01 -12.26
C HIS A 393 1.63 11.33 -12.13
N ARG A 394 2.48 10.41 -12.59
CA ARG A 394 3.94 10.50 -12.53
C ARG A 394 4.55 10.06 -13.85
N GLU A 395 5.48 10.86 -14.35
CA GLU A 395 6.23 10.56 -15.57
C GLU A 395 7.10 9.31 -15.39
N TYR A 396 7.67 9.09 -14.20
CA TYR A 396 8.51 7.91 -13.92
C TYR A 396 7.72 6.65 -13.54
N GLU A 397 6.38 6.67 -13.58
CA GLU A 397 5.61 5.43 -13.46
C GLU A 397 5.90 4.50 -14.64
N ASN A 398 5.85 3.19 -14.41
CA ASN A 398 6.13 2.22 -15.47
C ASN A 398 5.01 2.20 -16.51
N GLU A 399 5.36 2.39 -17.78
CA GLU A 399 4.45 2.38 -18.93
C GLU A 399 3.58 1.13 -19.03
N GLU A 400 4.05 -0.04 -18.57
CA GLU A 400 3.24 -1.28 -18.54
C GLU A 400 1.98 -1.14 -17.67
N PHE A 401 2.03 -0.27 -16.66
CA PHE A 401 0.95 -0.05 -15.69
C PHE A 401 0.24 1.30 -15.87
N LYS A 402 0.78 2.19 -16.70
CA LYS A 402 0.12 3.44 -17.06
C LYS A 402 -1.06 3.18 -18.00
N LYS A 403 -2.18 3.85 -17.73
CA LYS A 403 -3.27 4.00 -18.71
C LYS A 403 -3.09 5.39 -19.32
N THR A 404 -2.54 5.48 -20.52
CA THR A 404 -2.34 6.75 -21.22
C THR A 404 -3.36 6.94 -22.33
N GLY A 405 -4.08 8.06 -22.29
CA GLY A 405 -4.89 8.60 -23.37
C GLY A 405 -4.30 9.92 -23.90
N GLU A 406 -4.74 10.35 -25.08
CA GLU A 406 -4.27 11.59 -25.72
C GLU A 406 -4.57 12.87 -24.92
N LEU A 407 -5.54 12.80 -24.00
CA LEU A 407 -6.02 13.91 -23.17
C LEU A 407 -5.45 13.91 -21.75
N ASP A 408 -4.48 13.03 -21.49
CA ASP A 408 -3.83 12.91 -20.19
C ASP A 408 -2.63 13.87 -20.04
N ILE A 409 -2.15 14.01 -18.81
CA ILE A 409 -1.06 14.93 -18.46
C ILE A 409 0.24 14.44 -19.12
N SER A 410 0.90 15.32 -19.87
CA SER A 410 2.22 15.03 -20.46
C SER A 410 3.12 16.27 -20.44
N GLY A 411 4.44 16.07 -20.55
CA GLY A 411 5.40 17.16 -20.70
C GLY A 411 5.59 18.05 -19.47
N VAL A 412 5.13 17.63 -18.29
CA VAL A 412 5.35 18.35 -17.03
C VAL A 412 6.73 18.00 -16.50
N THR A 413 7.60 19.00 -16.35
CA THR A 413 8.96 18.77 -15.86
C THR A 413 9.00 18.70 -14.34
N LEU A 414 10.08 18.14 -13.80
CA LEU A 414 10.32 18.15 -12.35
C LEU A 414 10.45 19.57 -11.78
N GLN A 415 10.92 20.53 -12.57
CA GLN A 415 10.99 21.93 -12.16
C GLN A 415 9.58 22.51 -11.99
N ASP A 416 8.67 22.20 -12.91
CA ASP A 416 7.26 22.61 -12.82
C ASP A 416 6.61 22.02 -11.56
N LEU A 417 6.80 20.71 -11.31
CA LEU A 417 6.25 20.05 -10.12
C LEU A 417 6.77 20.63 -8.80
N LYS A 418 8.04 21.06 -8.75
CA LYS A 418 8.62 21.70 -7.56
C LYS A 418 8.15 23.15 -7.38
N LYS A 419 7.84 23.85 -8.48
CA LYS A 419 7.31 25.21 -8.48
C LYS A 419 5.84 25.23 -8.06
N GLU A 420 5.05 24.30 -8.57
CA GLU A 420 3.61 24.22 -8.36
C GLU A 420 3.25 23.60 -7.00
N ARG A 421 2.54 24.35 -6.17
CA ARG A 421 2.00 23.83 -4.89
C ARG A 421 0.69 23.06 -5.06
N CYS A 422 -0.11 23.39 -6.07
CA CYS A 422 -1.36 22.70 -6.37
C CYS A 422 -1.15 21.69 -7.51
N PRO A 423 -1.79 20.51 -7.46
CA PRO A 423 -1.68 19.53 -8.53
C PRO A 423 -2.42 19.95 -9.81
N ARG A 424 -2.03 19.36 -10.94
CA ARG A 424 -2.75 19.46 -12.21
C ARG A 424 -3.77 18.32 -12.36
N ILE A 425 -4.88 18.59 -13.04
CA ILE A 425 -5.89 17.59 -13.44
C ILE A 425 -5.90 17.45 -14.96
N SER A 426 -6.07 16.22 -15.47
CA SER A 426 -6.21 15.94 -16.90
C SER A 426 -7.58 16.38 -17.43
N VAL A 427 -7.68 16.49 -18.75
CA VAL A 427 -8.96 16.76 -19.39
C VAL A 427 -9.89 15.55 -19.28
N SER A 428 -9.35 14.33 -19.37
CA SER A 428 -10.09 13.07 -19.16
C SER A 428 -10.79 13.06 -17.80
N ASP A 429 -10.06 13.37 -16.72
CA ASP A 429 -10.60 13.38 -15.35
C ASP A 429 -11.61 14.51 -15.16
N LEU A 430 -11.35 15.70 -15.73
CA LEU A 430 -12.31 16.81 -15.70
C LEU A 430 -13.64 16.42 -16.38
N LEU A 431 -13.57 15.75 -17.54
CA LEU A 431 -14.76 15.29 -18.24
C LEU A 431 -15.53 14.24 -17.44
N GLU A 432 -14.83 13.33 -16.77
CA GLU A 432 -15.44 12.34 -15.89
C GLU A 432 -16.16 13.02 -14.72
N LEU A 433 -15.52 14.00 -14.06
CA LEU A 433 -16.13 14.77 -12.98
C LEU A 433 -17.40 15.49 -13.45
N ILE A 434 -17.33 16.23 -14.56
CA ILE A 434 -18.48 17.01 -15.05
C ILE A 434 -19.63 16.11 -15.50
N ARG A 435 -19.34 14.97 -16.15
CA ARG A 435 -20.39 14.10 -16.72
C ARG A 435 -21.01 13.16 -15.71
N ASN A 436 -20.20 12.56 -14.83
CA ASN A 436 -20.64 11.49 -13.94
C ASN A 436 -20.87 11.95 -12.50
N SER A 437 -20.31 13.10 -12.09
CA SER A 437 -20.43 13.62 -10.72
C SER A 437 -20.37 15.16 -10.68
N PRO A 438 -21.26 15.88 -11.39
CA PRO A 438 -21.21 17.34 -11.49
C PRO A 438 -21.36 18.04 -10.14
N ASP A 439 -21.99 17.38 -9.16
CA ASP A 439 -22.13 17.84 -7.78
C ASP A 439 -20.82 17.81 -6.99
N LYS A 440 -19.79 17.08 -7.47
CA LYS A 440 -18.49 16.92 -6.81
C LYS A 440 -17.39 17.85 -7.33
N ALA A 441 -17.69 18.74 -8.28
CA ALA A 441 -16.72 19.66 -8.84
C ALA A 441 -17.25 21.10 -8.92
N ILE A 442 -16.34 22.06 -8.84
CA ILE A 442 -16.57 23.47 -9.14
C ILE A 442 -15.49 23.88 -10.13
N VAL A 443 -15.88 24.33 -11.31
CA VAL A 443 -14.95 24.89 -12.30
C VAL A 443 -14.88 26.40 -12.11
N VAL A 444 -13.68 26.92 -11.85
CA VAL A 444 -13.39 28.34 -11.68
C VAL A 444 -12.62 28.83 -12.89
N ASP A 445 -13.29 29.61 -13.73
CA ASP A 445 -12.70 30.23 -14.92
C ASP A 445 -12.12 31.61 -14.56
N ILE A 446 -10.81 31.75 -14.63
CA ILE A 446 -10.10 32.97 -14.22
C ILE A 446 -9.85 33.95 -15.37
N ARG A 447 -10.33 33.64 -16.58
CA ARG A 447 -10.19 34.50 -17.75
C ARG A 447 -11.07 35.74 -17.63
N ASN A 448 -10.81 36.72 -18.49
CA ASN A 448 -11.64 37.92 -18.51
C ASN A 448 -13.08 37.62 -18.94
N ILE A 449 -14.01 38.49 -18.52
CA ILE A 449 -15.45 38.30 -18.73
C ILE A 449 -15.84 38.16 -20.21
N THR A 450 -15.10 38.82 -21.11
CA THR A 450 -15.34 38.74 -22.56
C THR A 450 -15.04 37.34 -23.10
N GLN A 451 -13.92 36.75 -22.68
CA GLN A 451 -13.55 35.37 -23.05
C GLN A 451 -14.54 34.36 -22.46
N PHE A 452 -14.88 34.53 -21.18
CA PHE A 452 -15.84 33.67 -20.47
C PHE A 452 -17.22 33.64 -21.14
N ASN A 453 -17.76 34.82 -21.47
CA ASN A 453 -19.08 34.94 -22.10
C ASN A 453 -19.12 34.35 -23.52
N ARG A 454 -18.00 34.45 -24.25
CA ARG A 454 -17.86 33.87 -25.58
C ARG A 454 -17.97 32.35 -25.52
N CYS A 455 -17.22 31.71 -24.63
CA CYS A 455 -17.21 30.26 -24.47
C CYS A 455 -16.62 29.89 -23.10
N SER A 456 -17.38 29.14 -22.30
CA SER A 456 -16.97 28.64 -20.99
C SER A 456 -17.46 27.22 -20.76
N VAL A 457 -16.89 26.54 -19.76
CA VAL A 457 -17.42 25.27 -19.28
C VAL A 457 -18.82 25.51 -18.71
N ARG A 458 -19.77 24.61 -18.99
CA ARG A 458 -21.13 24.71 -18.43
C ARG A 458 -21.09 24.73 -16.90
N ASP A 459 -21.92 25.58 -16.30
CA ASP A 459 -22.04 25.75 -14.84
C ASP A 459 -20.75 26.19 -14.12
N SER A 460 -19.72 26.63 -14.86
CA SER A 460 -18.53 27.21 -14.25
C SER A 460 -18.80 28.63 -13.74
N ILE A 461 -18.04 29.03 -12.72
CA ILE A 461 -18.07 30.40 -12.18
C ILE A 461 -16.91 31.20 -12.78
N ASN A 462 -17.13 32.49 -13.05
CA ASN A 462 -16.07 33.38 -13.55
C ASN A 462 -15.52 34.25 -12.42
N ILE A 463 -14.23 34.09 -12.12
CA ILE A 463 -13.50 34.94 -11.18
C ILE A 463 -12.29 35.51 -11.91
N PRO A 464 -12.44 36.61 -12.67
CA PRO A 464 -11.33 37.16 -13.46
C PRO A 464 -10.10 37.40 -12.59
N PHE A 465 -8.92 36.95 -13.03
CA PHE A 465 -7.68 37.07 -12.27
C PHE A 465 -7.43 38.51 -11.80
N SER A 466 -7.70 39.50 -12.66
CA SER A 466 -7.55 40.93 -12.37
C SER A 466 -8.52 41.49 -11.31
N SER A 467 -9.55 40.72 -10.93
CA SER A 467 -10.50 41.11 -9.89
C SER A 467 -10.06 40.72 -8.47
N VAL A 468 -9.02 39.88 -8.33
CA VAL A 468 -8.57 39.35 -7.05
C VAL A 468 -7.41 40.17 -6.49
N CYS A 469 -7.50 40.49 -5.19
CA CYS A 469 -6.41 41.13 -4.46
C CYS A 469 -5.51 40.08 -3.79
N PHE A 470 -4.27 39.93 -4.28
CA PHE A 470 -3.32 38.93 -3.81
C PHE A 470 -2.45 39.38 -2.61
N SER A 471 -2.64 40.61 -2.10
CA SER A 471 -1.78 41.15 -1.03
C SER A 471 -2.04 40.53 0.34
N GLU A 472 -3.24 39.99 0.56
CA GLU A 472 -3.63 39.31 1.80
C GLU A 472 -4.27 37.96 1.48
N ASN A 473 -3.92 36.92 2.25
CA ASN A 473 -4.48 35.56 2.10
C ASN A 473 -5.89 35.48 2.72
N LYS A 474 -6.82 36.27 2.19
CA LYS A 474 -8.22 36.34 2.63
C LYS A 474 -9.12 35.94 1.48
N ILE A 475 -9.90 34.89 1.68
CA ILE A 475 -10.81 34.36 0.66
C ILE A 475 -11.89 35.39 0.23
N GLU A 476 -12.19 36.40 1.07
CA GLU A 476 -13.04 37.54 0.72
C GLU A 476 -12.53 38.32 -0.49
N ASN A 477 -11.23 38.23 -0.81
CA ASN A 477 -10.62 38.90 -1.95
C ASN A 477 -11.04 38.29 -3.30
N VAL A 478 -11.75 37.15 -3.32
CA VAL A 478 -12.43 36.63 -4.53
C VAL A 478 -13.84 37.22 -4.72
N GLY A 479 -14.21 38.19 -3.88
CA GLY A 479 -15.47 38.92 -3.96
C GLY A 479 -16.68 38.08 -3.59
N HIS A 480 -17.77 38.22 -4.35
CA HIS A 480 -19.07 37.59 -4.07
C HIS A 480 -19.04 36.05 -4.16
N HIS A 481 -18.03 35.47 -4.81
CA HIS A 481 -17.83 34.02 -4.87
C HIS A 481 -17.17 33.44 -3.62
N SER A 482 -16.75 34.28 -2.66
CA SER A 482 -16.10 33.83 -1.42
C SER A 482 -16.96 32.82 -0.64
N ASN A 483 -18.26 33.03 -0.52
CA ASN A 483 -19.16 32.07 0.15
C ASN A 483 -19.22 30.72 -0.59
N VAL A 484 -19.27 30.73 -1.92
CA VAL A 484 -19.28 29.50 -2.72
C VAL A 484 -18.03 28.65 -2.47
N LEU A 485 -16.86 29.29 -2.34
CA LEU A 485 -15.60 28.60 -2.08
C LEU A 485 -15.40 28.26 -0.60
N LYS A 486 -15.88 29.08 0.35
CA LYS A 486 -15.83 28.83 1.80
C LYS A 486 -16.73 27.68 2.22
N ASP A 487 -17.97 27.69 1.73
CA ASP A 487 -19.00 26.72 2.11
C ASP A 487 -18.79 25.37 1.40
N ASN A 488 -17.90 25.35 0.39
CA ASN A 488 -17.50 24.14 -0.30
C ASN A 488 -16.43 23.37 0.49
N LEU A 489 -16.86 22.34 1.22
CA LEU A 489 -15.95 21.49 1.99
C LEU A 489 -15.51 20.22 1.26
N ASP A 490 -16.28 19.76 0.26
CA ASP A 490 -16.14 18.40 -0.30
C ASP A 490 -16.03 18.34 -1.84
N LYS A 491 -16.08 19.47 -2.56
CA LYS A 491 -15.96 19.46 -4.03
C LYS A 491 -14.56 19.83 -4.49
N ILE A 492 -14.16 19.23 -5.61
CA ILE A 492 -12.90 19.52 -6.30
C ILE A 492 -13.01 20.86 -7.01
N VAL A 493 -12.11 21.79 -6.70
CA VAL A 493 -12.05 23.10 -7.31
C VAL A 493 -11.06 23.05 -8.47
N VAL A 494 -11.56 23.13 -9.70
CA VAL A 494 -10.75 23.08 -10.92
C VAL A 494 -10.57 24.49 -11.46
N VAL A 495 -9.35 25.01 -11.40
CA VAL A 495 -9.00 26.32 -11.94
C VAL A 495 -8.65 26.20 -13.42
N VAL A 496 -9.29 27.05 -14.24
CA VAL A 496 -9.14 27.08 -15.69
C VAL A 496 -8.83 28.50 -16.17
N GLY A 497 -7.85 28.64 -17.05
CA GLY A 497 -7.30 29.93 -17.51
C GLY A 497 -6.44 29.77 -18.75
N ASP A 498 -5.93 30.88 -19.28
CA ASP A 498 -5.10 30.89 -20.51
C ASP A 498 -3.61 31.11 -20.22
N GLU A 499 -3.28 31.91 -19.20
CA GLU A 499 -1.91 32.32 -18.88
C GLU A 499 -1.30 31.45 -17.77
N GLU A 500 -0.10 30.92 -17.99
CA GLU A 500 0.58 30.03 -17.02
C GLU A 500 0.87 30.72 -15.69
N THR A 501 1.21 32.02 -15.70
CA THR A 501 1.47 32.80 -14.48
C THR A 501 0.23 32.90 -13.60
N ASP A 502 -0.93 33.10 -14.23
CA ASP A 502 -2.21 33.24 -13.52
C ASP A 502 -2.63 31.88 -12.93
N LEU A 503 -2.38 30.81 -13.69
CA LEU A 503 -2.61 29.41 -13.31
C LEU A 503 -1.64 28.90 -12.23
N GLU A 504 -0.58 29.63 -11.92
CA GLU A 504 0.29 29.34 -10.77
C GLU A 504 -0.16 30.14 -9.53
N LEU A 505 -0.41 31.45 -9.71
CA LEU A 505 -0.67 32.38 -8.61
C LEU A 505 -2.07 32.21 -8.00
N PHE A 506 -3.11 32.08 -8.84
CA PHE A 506 -4.50 31.98 -8.37
C PHE A 506 -4.78 30.73 -7.51
N PRO A 507 -4.44 29.50 -7.95
CA PRO A 507 -4.67 28.32 -7.11
C PRO A 507 -3.81 28.33 -5.84
N THR A 508 -2.58 28.86 -5.90
CA THR A 508 -1.74 29.04 -4.72
C THR A 508 -2.37 30.01 -3.71
N PHE A 509 -3.02 31.07 -4.19
CA PHE A 509 -3.79 31.97 -3.34
C PHE A 509 -4.98 31.26 -2.67
N LEU A 510 -5.73 30.43 -3.40
CA LEU A 510 -6.82 29.63 -2.81
C LEU A 510 -6.29 28.63 -1.76
N LEU A 511 -5.16 27.98 -2.05
CA LEU A 511 -4.46 27.11 -1.10
C LEU A 511 -4.08 27.87 0.18
N ASN A 512 -3.50 29.07 0.06
CA ASN A 512 -3.16 29.91 1.22
C ASN A 512 -4.40 30.38 1.99
N CYS A 513 -5.55 30.46 1.34
CA CYS A 513 -6.85 30.69 1.97
C CYS A 513 -7.46 29.42 2.59
N ASN A 514 -6.73 28.30 2.61
CA ASN A 514 -7.13 26.99 3.12
C ASN A 514 -8.30 26.33 2.37
N VAL A 515 -8.48 26.66 1.09
CA VAL A 515 -9.46 25.97 0.23
C VAL A 515 -8.94 24.57 -0.12
N LYS A 516 -9.77 23.54 0.09
CA LYS A 516 -9.45 22.14 -0.19
C LYS A 516 -9.66 21.80 -1.66
N PHE A 517 -9.01 20.71 -2.10
CA PHE A 517 -9.20 20.06 -3.39
C PHE A 517 -8.99 20.98 -4.60
N VAL A 518 -8.10 21.96 -4.46
CA VAL A 518 -7.74 22.91 -5.52
C VAL A 518 -6.77 22.23 -6.50
N CYS A 519 -7.11 22.23 -7.78
CA CYS A 519 -6.26 21.73 -8.86
C CYS A 519 -6.38 22.60 -10.11
N VAL A 520 -5.43 22.44 -11.02
CA VAL A 520 -5.30 23.26 -12.24
C VAL A 520 -5.51 22.41 -13.48
N LEU A 521 -6.35 22.85 -14.42
CA LEU A 521 -6.52 22.13 -15.68
C LEU A 521 -5.22 22.15 -16.49
N HIS A 522 -4.66 20.96 -16.76
CA HIS A 522 -3.47 20.81 -17.58
C HIS A 522 -3.75 21.29 -19.02
N GLY A 523 -2.89 22.18 -19.54
CA GLY A 523 -3.04 22.76 -20.88
C GLY A 523 -3.97 23.99 -20.96
N GLY A 524 -4.51 24.45 -19.82
CA GLY A 524 -5.36 25.65 -19.76
C GLY A 524 -6.71 25.46 -20.45
N PHE A 525 -7.43 26.56 -20.73
CA PHE A 525 -8.76 26.49 -21.34
C PHE A 525 -8.73 25.99 -22.80
N ASN A 526 -7.69 26.35 -23.55
CA ASN A 526 -7.62 26.10 -25.00
C ASN A 526 -7.69 24.61 -25.36
N ILE A 527 -7.24 23.72 -24.46
CA ILE A 527 -7.32 22.26 -24.65
C ILE A 527 -8.76 21.74 -24.73
N LEU A 528 -9.74 22.51 -24.22
CA LEU A 528 -11.15 22.12 -24.22
C LEU A 528 -11.86 22.41 -25.55
N LEU A 529 -11.33 23.32 -26.37
CA LEU A 529 -11.98 23.78 -27.61
C LEU A 529 -12.28 22.63 -28.58
N PRO A 530 -11.39 21.63 -28.80
CA PRO A 530 -11.66 20.50 -29.68
C PRO A 530 -12.74 19.53 -29.16
N ILE A 531 -13.09 19.60 -27.88
CA ILE A 531 -14.01 18.66 -27.17
C ILE A 531 -15.47 19.18 -27.22
N SER A 532 -15.67 20.36 -27.83
CA SER A 532 -16.96 20.96 -28.15
C SER A 532 -17.83 20.06 -29.04
N PRO A 533 -19.17 20.03 -28.89
CA PRO A 533 -20.02 20.90 -28.07
C PRO A 533 -20.52 20.25 -26.76
N THR A 534 -19.84 19.23 -26.24
CA THR A 534 -20.41 18.42 -25.13
C THR A 534 -20.40 19.11 -23.76
N ILE A 535 -19.39 19.91 -23.44
CA ILE A 535 -19.22 20.54 -22.12
C ILE A 535 -19.08 22.06 -22.13
N LEU A 536 -18.99 22.67 -23.31
CA LEU A 536 -18.85 24.12 -23.47
C LEU A 536 -20.19 24.76 -23.80
N ALA A 537 -20.38 26.00 -23.36
CA ALA A 537 -21.52 26.84 -23.69
C ALA A 537 -21.10 28.29 -23.91
N SER A 538 -21.86 29.00 -24.76
CA SER A 538 -21.82 30.46 -24.82
C SER A 538 -22.85 31.01 -23.84
N GLN A 539 -22.43 31.94 -23.00
CA GLN A 539 -23.32 32.58 -22.01
C GLN A 539 -24.25 33.61 -22.67
N ASN A 540 -23.97 34.00 -23.92
CA ASN A 540 -24.76 34.97 -24.68
C ASN A 540 -26.14 34.44 -25.15
N HIS A 541 -26.47 33.18 -24.86
CA HIS A 541 -27.74 32.54 -25.28
C HIS A 541 -28.62 32.04 -24.12
N ILE A 542 -28.32 32.41 -22.86
CA ILE A 542 -29.10 32.02 -21.67
C ILE A 542 -29.95 33.21 -21.15
N SER A 543 -30.57 33.97 -22.05
CA SER A 543 -31.47 35.08 -21.71
C SER A 543 -32.93 34.71 -21.97
#